data_AF-A0AAV5VNB7-F1
#
_entry.id   AF-A0AAV5VNB7-F1
#
_cell.length_a   1.000
_cell.length_b   1.000
_cell.length_c   1.000
_cell.angle_alpha   90.00
_cell.angle_beta   90.00
_cell.angle_gamma   90.00
#
_symmetry.space_group_name_H-M   'P 1'
#
loop_
_entity.id
_entity.type
_entity.pdbx_description
1 polymer ?
#
loop_
_entity_poly.entity_id
_entity_poly.type
_entity_poly.pdbx_seq_one_letter_code
_entity_poly.pdbx_strand_id
1 'polypeptide(L)'
;MNSVFATAKGSSVGISPESLAQARSTLSQAQNFSDDCLPSSPLKSAGTGAAVSVDAEALKAIKRKFSDYDDEVNESPVKRQNGAELDYSSLFRRAGSGKAIKISDKALTDAKRTMSIGADE
;
A
#
# COMPACT_ATOMS: atom_id res chain seq x y z
N MET A 1 30.51 11.64 3.70
CA MET A 1 29.22 11.09 4.16
C MET A 1 28.21 11.33 3.06
N ASN A 2 27.81 10.28 2.35
CA ASN A 2 26.82 10.39 1.28
C ASN A 2 25.44 10.36 1.96
N SER A 3 24.72 11.48 1.98
CA SER A 3 23.39 11.46 2.59
C SER A 3 22.42 10.70 1.68
N VAL A 4 21.77 9.69 2.25
CA VAL A 4 20.77 8.81 1.62
C VAL A 4 19.50 9.59 1.26
N PHE A 5 19.29 10.74 1.89
CA PHE A 5 18.12 11.59 1.66
C PHE A 5 18.47 12.77 0.77
N ALA A 6 17.61 13.02 -0.21
CA ALA A 6 17.69 14.17 -1.10
C ALA A 6 16.32 14.86 -1.19
N THR A 7 16.35 16.17 -1.44
CA THR A 7 15.15 16.95 -1.76
C THR A 7 14.62 16.58 -3.15
N ALA A 8 13.38 16.96 -3.46
CA ALA A 8 12.79 16.73 -4.79
C ALA A 8 13.61 17.34 -5.96
N LYS A 9 14.49 18.31 -5.68
CA LYS A 9 15.43 18.90 -6.64
C LYS A 9 16.80 18.19 -6.70
N GLY A 10 16.98 17.09 -5.95
CA GLY A 10 18.20 16.29 -5.91
C GLY A 10 19.27 16.78 -4.93
N SER A 11 19.05 17.90 -4.22
CA SER A 11 20.02 18.38 -3.23
C SER A 11 20.02 17.50 -1.98
N SER A 12 21.20 17.11 -1.52
CA SER A 12 21.38 16.23 -0.36
C SER A 12 20.94 16.89 0.96
N VAL A 13 20.27 16.12 1.82
CA VAL A 13 19.75 16.61 3.12
C VAL A 13 20.72 16.28 4.25
N GLY A 14 21.34 17.29 4.85
CA GLY A 14 22.19 17.11 6.03
C GLY A 14 21.36 16.85 7.29
N ILE A 15 21.66 15.77 8.02
CA ILE A 15 21.04 15.46 9.31
C ILE A 15 22.10 15.66 10.40
N SER A 16 21.82 16.53 11.37
CA SER A 16 22.75 16.75 12.50
C SER A 16 22.69 15.61 13.52
N PRO A 17 23.81 15.28 14.18
CA PRO A 17 23.83 14.21 15.18
C PRO A 17 22.92 14.50 16.38
N GLU A 18 22.74 15.78 16.74
CA GLU A 18 21.83 16.23 17.80
C GLU A 18 20.36 15.94 17.45
N SER A 19 19.93 16.26 16.22
CA SER A 19 18.57 15.97 15.75
C SER A 19 18.29 14.46 15.77
N LEU A 20 19.30 13.66 15.41
CA LEU A 20 19.21 12.20 15.43
C LEU A 20 19.10 11.67 16.87
N ALA A 21 19.87 12.23 17.81
CA ALA A 21 19.79 11.87 19.23
C ALA A 21 18.42 12.21 19.84
N GLN A 22 17.86 13.38 19.51
CA GLN A 22 16.50 13.77 19.93
C GLN A 22 15.45 12.80 19.37
N ALA A 23 15.50 12.49 18.07
CA ALA A 23 14.57 11.54 17.45
C ALA A 23 14.62 10.16 18.11
N ARG A 24 15.83 9.67 18.46
CA ARG A 24 16.00 8.41 19.20
C ARG A 24 15.38 8.48 20.59
N SER A 25 15.53 9.60 21.30
CA SER A 25 14.92 9.80 22.62
C SER A 25 13.39 9.84 22.55
N THR A 26 12.81 10.50 21.55
CA THR A 26 11.36 10.53 21.34
C THR A 26 10.81 9.13 21.05
N LEU A 27 11.51 8.35 20.21
CA LEU A 27 11.12 6.98 19.88
C LEU A 27 11.28 6.01 21.06
N SER A 28 12.28 6.19 21.92
CA SER A 28 12.46 5.35 23.11
C SER A 28 11.45 5.67 24.23
N GLN A 29 10.91 6.88 24.27
CA GLN A 29 9.82 7.27 25.17
C GLN A 29 8.43 6.85 24.71
N ALA A 30 8.27 6.49 23.43
CA ALA A 30 7.07 5.83 22.94
C ALA A 30 7.04 4.40 23.50
N GLN A 31 6.61 4.27 24.76
CA GLN A 31 6.27 2.98 25.36
C GLN A 31 5.29 2.26 24.45
N ASN A 32 5.58 0.98 24.23
CA ASN A 32 4.75 -0.05 23.61
C ASN A 32 3.34 0.44 23.24
N PHE A 33 3.06 0.48 21.94
CA PHE A 33 1.67 0.38 21.48
C PHE A 33 1.17 -1.00 21.90
N SER A 34 0.80 -1.16 23.17
CA SER A 34 -0.04 -2.27 23.60
C SER A 34 -1.30 -2.20 22.74
N ASP A 35 -1.73 -3.34 22.19
CA ASP A 35 -2.98 -3.50 21.43
C ASP A 35 -4.24 -3.04 22.22
N ASP A 36 -4.10 -2.61 23.47
CA ASP A 36 -5.15 -1.98 24.29
C ASP A 36 -5.54 -0.56 23.83
N CYS A 37 -4.88 0.01 22.82
CA CYS A 37 -5.36 1.21 22.13
C CYS A 37 -6.32 0.87 20.98
N LEU A 38 -7.18 -0.13 21.17
CA LEU A 38 -8.44 -0.19 20.44
C LEU A 38 -9.42 0.72 21.18
N PRO A 39 -9.71 1.95 20.69
CA PRO A 39 -10.79 2.71 21.25
C PRO A 39 -12.07 1.87 21.11
N SER A 40 -12.71 1.56 22.23
CA SER A 40 -14.13 1.13 22.27
C SER A 40 -15.08 2.22 21.74
N SER A 41 -14.52 3.34 21.31
CA SER A 41 -15.20 4.43 20.63
C SER A 41 -15.64 4.01 19.22
N PRO A 42 -16.81 4.48 18.75
CA PRO A 42 -17.27 4.20 17.41
C PRO A 42 -16.20 4.61 16.38
N LEU A 43 -15.88 3.66 15.48
CA LEU A 43 -14.97 3.83 14.36
C LEU A 43 -15.22 5.20 13.69
N LYS A 44 -14.30 6.15 13.88
CA LYS A 44 -14.38 7.46 13.24
C LYS A 44 -13.87 7.33 11.81
N SER A 45 -14.72 7.54 10.81
CA SER A 45 -14.23 7.88 9.46
C SER A 45 -15.28 8.52 8.56
N ALA A 46 -15.05 9.79 8.22
CA ALA A 46 -15.25 10.38 6.89
C ALA A 46 -14.69 11.81 6.93
N GLY A 47 -13.38 11.99 6.73
CA GLY A 47 -12.68 13.26 6.48
C GLY A 47 -12.75 14.39 7.53
N THR A 48 -13.70 14.36 8.46
CA THR A 48 -14.05 15.45 9.40
C THR A 48 -14.13 14.97 10.86
N GLY A 49 -13.89 13.69 11.10
CA GLY A 49 -13.91 13.10 12.45
C GLY A 49 -15.31 12.84 13.04
N ALA A 50 -16.38 13.06 12.26
CA ALA A 50 -17.75 12.74 12.68
C ALA A 50 -17.94 11.23 12.83
N ALA A 51 -18.71 10.83 13.84
CA ALA A 51 -19.10 9.44 14.05
C ALA A 51 -20.09 9.01 12.97
N VAL A 52 -19.76 7.96 12.24
CA VAL A 52 -20.69 7.34 11.29
C VAL A 52 -21.58 6.39 12.10
N SER A 53 -22.88 6.71 12.17
CA SER A 53 -23.86 5.81 12.76
C SER A 53 -24.03 4.60 11.84
N VAL A 54 -23.80 3.41 12.39
CA VAL A 54 -23.99 2.15 11.68
C VAL A 54 -25.24 1.48 12.22
N ASP A 55 -26.20 1.19 11.33
CA ASP A 55 -27.42 0.48 11.68
C ASP A 55 -27.14 -1.01 11.99
N ALA A 56 -27.77 -1.53 13.05
CA ALA A 56 -27.62 -2.91 13.46
C ALA A 56 -28.15 -3.89 12.38
N GLU A 57 -29.17 -3.49 11.63
CA GLU A 57 -29.71 -4.30 10.54
C GLU A 57 -28.72 -4.38 9.36
N ALA A 58 -28.04 -3.27 9.05
CA ALA A 58 -26.98 -3.24 8.04
C ALA A 58 -25.80 -4.14 8.41
N LEU A 59 -25.39 -4.15 9.69
CA LEU A 59 -24.34 -5.06 10.19
C LEU A 59 -24.75 -6.53 10.07
N LYS A 60 -26.01 -6.86 10.36
CA LYS A 60 -26.53 -8.22 10.22
C LYS A 60 -26.59 -8.66 8.74
N ALA A 61 -26.97 -7.76 7.84
CA ALA A 61 -26.97 -8.01 6.40
C ALA A 61 -25.55 -8.25 5.86
N ILE A 62 -24.56 -7.47 6.32
CA ILE A 62 -23.15 -7.65 5.97
C ILE A 62 -22.65 -9.00 6.50
N LYS A 63 -22.88 -9.32 7.79
CA LYS A 63 -22.52 -10.63 8.36
C LYS A 63 -23.11 -11.80 7.56
N ARG A 64 -24.34 -11.67 7.06
CA ARG A 64 -24.98 -12.69 6.21
C ARG A 64 -24.41 -12.74 4.79
N LYS A 65 -23.85 -11.65 4.27
CA LYS A 65 -23.17 -11.65 2.96
C LYS A 65 -21.75 -12.21 3.03
N PHE A 66 -21.10 -12.04 4.18
CA PHE A 66 -19.75 -12.52 4.44
C PHE A 66 -19.75 -13.85 5.23
N SER A 67 -20.89 -14.52 5.39
CA SER A 67 -20.96 -15.82 6.08
C SER A 67 -20.25 -16.95 5.32
N ASP A 68 -20.01 -16.76 4.03
CA ASP A 68 -19.32 -17.72 3.16
C ASP A 68 -17.82 -17.41 3.04
N TYR A 69 -17.34 -16.36 3.73
CA TYR A 69 -15.92 -16.07 3.88
C TYR A 69 -15.39 -16.91 5.05
N ASP A 70 -14.87 -18.10 4.74
CA ASP A 70 -14.10 -18.89 5.69
C ASP A 70 -12.83 -18.12 6.11
N ASP A 71 -12.57 -18.06 7.41
CA ASP A 71 -11.34 -17.49 8.00
C ASP A 71 -10.07 -18.24 7.57
N GLU A 72 -10.20 -19.41 6.93
CA GLU A 72 -9.09 -20.22 6.42
C GLU A 72 -8.47 -19.67 5.11
N VAL A 73 -8.97 -18.56 4.55
CA VAL A 73 -8.39 -17.90 3.37
C VAL A 73 -7.59 -16.64 3.72
N ASN A 74 -7.02 -16.60 4.93
CA ASN A 74 -5.91 -15.68 5.25
C ASN A 74 -4.55 -16.22 4.76
N GLU A 75 -4.54 -16.90 3.61
CA GLU A 75 -3.39 -16.87 2.73
C GLU A 75 -3.72 -15.91 1.59
N SER A 76 -2.81 -14.96 1.38
CA SER A 76 -2.71 -14.05 0.23
C SER A 76 -3.32 -14.63 -1.05
N PRO A 77 -3.94 -13.81 -1.93
CA PRO A 77 -4.68 -14.27 -3.10
C PRO A 77 -3.74 -14.97 -4.11
N VAL A 78 -3.48 -16.25 -3.86
CA VAL A 78 -2.80 -17.20 -4.74
C VAL A 78 -3.80 -18.30 -5.10
N LYS A 79 -5.08 -17.95 -5.29
CA LYS A 79 -5.92 -18.71 -6.23
C LYS A 79 -5.51 -18.31 -7.64
N ARG A 80 -4.29 -18.70 -8.02
CA ARG A 80 -3.87 -18.71 -9.43
C ARG A 80 -4.81 -19.68 -10.11
N GLN A 81 -5.64 -19.15 -11.00
CA GLN A 81 -6.37 -19.96 -11.95
C GLN A 81 -5.34 -20.83 -12.68
N ASN A 82 -5.44 -22.14 -12.50
CA ASN A 82 -4.65 -23.10 -13.25
C ASN A 82 -4.94 -22.89 -14.74
N GLY A 83 -3.93 -22.48 -15.50
CA GLY A 83 -3.88 -22.65 -16.95
C GLY A 83 -4.64 -21.65 -17.83
N ALA A 84 -5.13 -20.52 -17.32
CA ALA A 84 -5.52 -19.42 -18.20
C ALA A 84 -4.26 -18.61 -18.54
N GLU A 85 -3.88 -18.59 -19.83
CA GLU A 85 -2.92 -17.63 -20.38
C GLU A 85 -3.30 -16.25 -19.84
N LEU A 86 -2.48 -15.69 -18.95
CA LEU A 86 -2.79 -14.45 -18.28
C LEU A 86 -2.87 -13.38 -19.35
N ASP A 87 -4.06 -12.83 -19.59
CA ASP A 87 -4.21 -11.67 -20.46
C ASP A 87 -3.57 -10.46 -19.77
N TYR A 88 -2.27 -10.28 -20.03
CA TYR A 88 -1.44 -9.23 -19.47
C TYR A 88 -1.98 -7.82 -19.77
N SER A 89 -2.88 -7.68 -20.77
CA SER A 89 -3.53 -6.41 -21.10
C SER A 89 -4.48 -5.91 -20.00
N SER A 90 -4.89 -6.81 -19.08
CA SER A 90 -5.79 -6.49 -17.97
C SER A 90 -5.07 -6.06 -16.68
N LEU A 91 -3.74 -6.24 -16.60
CA LEU A 91 -2.98 -5.98 -15.37
C LEU A 91 -2.84 -4.49 -15.04
N PHE A 92 -2.85 -3.63 -16.07
CA PHE A 92 -2.63 -2.20 -15.90
C PHE A 92 -3.83 -1.39 -16.41
N ARG A 93 -4.42 -0.60 -15.52
CA ARG A 93 -5.57 0.28 -15.82
C ARG A 93 -5.24 1.72 -15.45
N ARG A 94 -5.77 2.67 -16.23
CA ARG A 94 -5.61 4.11 -15.96
C ARG A 94 -6.39 4.49 -14.71
N ALA A 95 -5.70 5.14 -13.76
CA ALA A 95 -6.33 5.70 -12.57
C ALA A 95 -7.51 6.63 -12.93
N GLY A 96 -8.59 6.56 -12.17
CA GLY A 96 -9.85 7.29 -12.42
C GLY A 96 -10.75 6.59 -13.43
N SER A 97 -10.39 6.60 -14.73
CA SER A 97 -11.27 6.09 -15.80
C SER A 97 -11.40 4.56 -15.84
N GLY A 98 -10.46 3.84 -15.23
CA GLY A 98 -10.36 2.38 -15.30
C GLY A 98 -10.02 1.85 -16.69
N LYS A 99 -9.82 2.67 -17.72
CA LYS A 99 -9.54 2.16 -19.08
C LYS A 99 -8.24 1.34 -19.09
N ALA A 100 -8.25 0.21 -19.79
CA ALA A 100 -7.07 -0.65 -19.94
C ALA A 100 -5.95 0.10 -20.66
N ILE A 101 -4.73 -0.07 -20.17
CA ILE A 101 -3.54 0.53 -20.77
C ILE A 101 -3.04 -0.40 -21.86
N LYS A 102 -3.09 0.06 -23.11
CA LYS A 102 -2.51 -0.66 -24.25
C LYS A 102 -1.01 -0.41 -24.31
N ILE A 103 -0.23 -1.49 -24.29
CA ILE A 103 1.24 -1.45 -24.44
C ILE A 103 1.55 -2.01 -25.83
N SER A 104 2.28 -1.26 -26.65
CA SER A 104 2.72 -1.72 -27.98
C SER A 104 3.99 -2.55 -27.88
N ASP A 105 4.18 -3.52 -28.78
CA ASP A 105 5.38 -4.37 -28.83
C ASP A 105 6.69 -3.56 -28.93
N LYS A 106 6.69 -2.46 -29.70
CA LYS A 106 7.84 -1.54 -29.79
C LYS A 106 8.27 -0.98 -28.43
N ALA A 107 7.31 -0.63 -27.59
CA ALA A 107 7.59 -0.10 -26.25
C ALA A 107 8.19 -1.18 -25.34
N LEU A 108 7.78 -2.44 -25.50
CA LEU A 108 8.36 -3.57 -24.77
C LEU A 108 9.79 -3.87 -25.21
N THR A 109 10.07 -3.82 -26.52
CA THR A 109 11.43 -4.03 -27.04
C THR A 109 12.40 -2.94 -26.60
N ASP A 110 11.95 -1.68 -26.60
CA ASP A 110 12.75 -0.54 -26.14
C ASP A 110 13.04 -0.66 -24.64
N ALA A 111 12.03 -0.99 -23.82
CA ALA A 111 12.20 -1.22 -22.38
C ALA A 111 13.16 -2.38 -22.06
N LYS A 112 13.07 -3.48 -22.83
CA LYS A 112 13.99 -4.62 -22.67
C LYS A 112 15.43 -4.20 -22.95
N ARG A 113 15.66 -3.37 -23.97
CA ARG A 113 16.98 -2.83 -24.32
C ARG A 113 17.54 -1.96 -23.20
N THR A 114 16.72 -1.07 -22.62
CA THR A 114 17.15 -0.20 -21.51
C THR A 114 17.47 -1.00 -20.25
N MET A 115 16.75 -2.10 -19.98
CA MET A 115 17.02 -2.97 -18.85
C MET A 115 18.34 -3.76 -19.00
N SER A 116 18.69 -4.17 -20.21
CA SER A 116 19.95 -4.89 -20.47
C SER A 116 21.19 -4.00 -20.48
N ILE A 117 21.04 -2.68 -20.60
CA ILE A 117 22.17 -1.73 -20.68
C ILE A 117 22.75 -1.39 -19.29
N GLY A 118 22.01 -1.61 -18.20
CA GLY A 118 22.46 -1.29 -16.83
C GLY A 118 23.08 -2.45 -16.04
N ALA A 119 23.46 -3.56 -16.69
CA ALA A 119 23.99 -4.76 -16.01
C ALA A 119 25.52 -4.92 -16.13
N ASP A 120 26.23 -3.94 -16.70
CA ASP A 120 27.68 -4.00 -16.98
C ASP A 120 28.44 -2.70 -16.61
N GLU A 121 27.99 -1.99 -15.55
CA GLU A 121 28.78 -0.94 -14.88
C GLU A 121 28.89 -1.18 -13.37
#